data_AF-A0A820Q6T2-F1
#
_entry.id   AF-A0A820Q6T2-F1
#
_cell.length_a   1.000
_cell.length_b   1.000
_cell.length_c   1.000
_cell.angle_alpha   90.00
_cell.angle_beta   90.00
_cell.angle_gamma   90.00
#
_symmetry.space_group_name_H-M   'P 1'
#
loop_
_entity.id
_entity.type
_entity.pdbx_description
1 polymer ?
#
loop_
_entity_poly.entity_id
_entity_poly.type
_entity_poly.pdbx_seq_one_letter_code
_entity_poly.pdbx_strand_id
1 'polypeptide(L)'
;SHQHPSISFVLQQIFYVFAIHTLRNESIDFIRLKLLSPDQIYDLETHVLPDIYTRLRPNLVALVDAFDFHDNEIDSCLGRYDGKVYEALLERARLNPSNRYKVPPVWVSLKQGNSSKL
;
A
#
# COMPACT_ATOMS: atom_id res chain seq x y z
N SER A 1 -16.06 -12.03 29.62
CA SER A 1 -15.22 -11.42 28.58
C SER A 1 -15.92 -11.61 27.24
N HIS A 2 -16.67 -10.61 26.79
CA HIS A 2 -17.50 -10.70 25.58
C HIS A 2 -16.62 -10.68 24.33
N GLN A 3 -16.27 -11.85 23.81
CA GLN A 3 -15.68 -11.94 22.47
C GLN A 3 -16.74 -11.51 21.47
N HIS A 4 -16.54 -10.38 20.79
CA HIS A 4 -17.33 -10.04 19.62
C HIS A 4 -16.97 -11.04 18.51
N PRO A 5 -17.88 -11.97 18.14
CA PRO A 5 -17.58 -13.04 17.17
C PRO A 5 -17.14 -12.48 15.81
N SER A 6 -17.58 -11.26 15.48
CA SER A 6 -17.21 -10.54 14.27
C SER A 6 -15.72 -10.17 14.21
N ILE A 7 -15.10 -9.81 15.34
CA ILE A 7 -13.67 -9.40 15.37
C ILE A 7 -12.77 -10.62 15.21
N SER A 8 -13.10 -11.70 15.94
CA SER A 8 -12.35 -12.96 15.84
C SER A 8 -12.37 -13.50 14.42
N PHE A 9 -13.51 -13.37 13.72
CA PHE A 9 -13.62 -13.77 12.32
C PHE A 9 -12.68 -12.98 11.41
N VAL A 10 -12.66 -11.64 11.53
CA VAL A 10 -11.80 -10.79 10.70
C VAL A 10 -10.31 -11.03 10.99
N LEU A 11 -9.92 -11.15 12.26
CA LEU A 11 -8.54 -11.49 12.64
C LEU A 11 -8.11 -12.86 12.10
N GLN A 12 -9.00 -13.84 12.11
CA GLN A 12 -8.74 -15.16 11.55
C GLN A 12 -8.52 -15.07 10.03
N GLN A 13 -9.26 -14.23 9.31
CA GLN A 13 -9.01 -14.00 7.88
C GLN A 13 -7.62 -13.40 7.62
N ILE A 14 -7.21 -12.39 8.41
CA ILE A 14 -5.87 -11.80 8.31
C ILE A 14 -4.79 -12.83 8.62
N PHE A 15 -5.01 -13.65 9.65
CA PHE A 15 -4.11 -14.75 9.99
C PHE A 15 -3.95 -15.73 8.83
N TYR A 16 -5.03 -16.12 8.15
CA TYR A 16 -4.94 -16.99 6.98
C TYR A 16 -4.19 -16.34 5.82
N VAL A 17 -4.43 -15.05 5.54
CA VAL A 17 -3.66 -14.31 4.53
C VAL A 17 -2.18 -14.32 4.87
N PHE A 18 -1.83 -14.03 6.12
CA PHE A 18 -0.44 -14.02 6.58
C PHE A 18 0.20 -15.42 6.52
N ALA A 19 -0.51 -16.46 6.95
CA ALA A 19 -0.03 -17.84 6.92
C ALA A 19 0.24 -18.31 5.49
N ILE A 20 -0.69 -18.05 4.56
CA ILE A 20 -0.51 -18.42 3.14
C ILE A 20 0.63 -17.61 2.52
N HIS A 21 0.75 -16.32 2.85
CA HIS A 21 1.86 -15.48 2.36
C HIS A 21 3.23 -15.97 2.84
N THR A 22 3.35 -16.33 4.12
CA THR A 22 4.58 -16.89 4.70
C THR A 22 4.90 -18.25 4.09
N LEU A 23 3.89 -19.12 3.96
CA LEU A 23 4.03 -20.44 3.33
C LEU A 23 4.51 -20.33 1.89
N ARG A 24 4.02 -19.34 1.13
CA ARG A 24 4.49 -19.03 -0.22
C ARG A 24 5.97 -18.64 -0.22
N ASN A 25 6.35 -17.71 0.66
CA ASN A 25 7.72 -17.20 0.73
C ASN A 25 8.73 -18.30 1.15
N GLU A 26 8.30 -19.23 2.00
CA GLU A 26 9.12 -20.34 2.50
C GLU A 26 8.76 -21.69 1.84
N SER A 27 8.09 -21.66 0.68
CA SER A 27 7.52 -22.84 0.02
C SER A 27 8.52 -23.95 -0.31
N ILE A 28 9.79 -23.58 -0.50
CA ILE A 28 10.88 -24.49 -0.87
C ILE A 28 11.01 -25.64 0.14
N ASP A 29 11.01 -25.36 1.44
CA ASP A 29 11.21 -26.40 2.45
C ASP A 29 9.97 -27.30 2.61
N PHE A 30 8.77 -26.75 2.44
CA PHE A 30 7.53 -27.55 2.46
C PHE A 30 7.45 -28.52 1.29
N ILE A 31 7.88 -28.09 0.09
CA ILE A 31 7.95 -28.95 -1.09
C ILE A 31 9.03 -30.02 -0.91
N ARG A 32 10.21 -29.65 -0.38
CA ARG A 32 11.31 -30.60 -0.12
C ARG A 32 10.94 -31.68 0.89
N LEU A 33 10.20 -31.30 1.93
CA LEU A 33 9.69 -32.22 2.94
C LEU A 33 8.45 -33.01 2.47
N LYS A 34 7.99 -32.80 1.23
CA LYS A 34 6.78 -33.41 0.64
C LYS A 34 5.52 -33.16 1.48
N LEU A 35 5.49 -32.06 2.23
CA LEU A 35 4.33 -31.65 3.01
C LEU A 35 3.26 -31.00 2.13
N LEU A 36 3.69 -30.34 1.04
CA LEU A 36 2.81 -29.67 0.09
C LEU A 36 3.27 -29.92 -1.35
N SER A 37 2.31 -30.11 -2.25
CA SER A 37 2.55 -30.13 -3.70
C SER A 37 2.61 -28.70 -4.26
N PRO A 38 3.42 -28.44 -5.30
CA PRO A 38 3.34 -27.20 -6.07
C PRO A 38 1.92 -26.86 -6.53
N ASP A 39 1.12 -27.86 -6.90
CA ASP A 39 -0.28 -27.66 -7.33
C ASP A 39 -1.16 -27.14 -6.19
N GLN A 40 -0.95 -27.63 -4.96
CA GLN A 40 -1.71 -27.16 -3.80
C GLN A 40 -1.35 -25.72 -3.43
N ILE A 41 -0.08 -25.33 -3.61
CA ILE A 41 0.35 -23.95 -3.42
C ILE A 41 -0.30 -23.06 -4.48
N TYR A 42 -0.33 -23.52 -5.73
CA TYR A 42 -1.00 -22.83 -6.82
C TYR A 42 -2.50 -22.64 -6.56
N ASP A 43 -3.20 -23.68 -6.08
CA ASP A 43 -4.62 -23.61 -5.73
C ASP A 43 -4.90 -22.63 -4.58
N LEU A 44 -4.02 -22.60 -3.57
CA LEU A 44 -4.11 -21.64 -2.47
C LEU A 44 -3.98 -20.19 -2.97
N GLU A 45 -3.10 -19.95 -3.94
CA GLU A 45 -2.87 -18.62 -4.52
C GLU A 45 -4.00 -18.17 -5.45
N THR A 46 -4.52 -19.07 -6.26
CA THR A 46 -5.47 -18.74 -7.33
C THR A 46 -6.92 -18.75 -6.91
N HIS A 47 -7.28 -19.55 -5.91
CA HIS A 47 -8.66 -19.71 -5.46
C HIS A 47 -8.86 -19.21 -4.02
N VAL A 48 -8.09 -19.73 -3.08
CA VAL A 48 -8.34 -19.48 -1.65
C VAL A 48 -8.01 -18.04 -1.25
N LEU A 49 -6.86 -17.50 -1.70
CA LEU A 49 -6.45 -16.13 -1.40
C LEU A 49 -7.44 -15.08 -1.95
N PRO A 50 -7.86 -15.10 -3.23
CA PRO A 50 -8.84 -14.17 -3.77
C PRO A 50 -10.19 -14.20 -3.04
N ASP A 51 -10.64 -15.39 -2.62
CA ASP A 51 -11.88 -15.54 -1.86
C ASP A 51 -11.78 -14.92 -0.46
N ILE A 52 -10.63 -15.06 0.21
CA ILE A 52 -10.38 -14.41 1.49
C ILE A 52 -10.28 -12.89 1.30
N TYR A 53 -9.58 -12.41 0.28
CA TYR A 53 -9.47 -10.98 -0.03
C TYR A 53 -10.83 -10.33 -0.30
N THR A 54 -11.70 -11.01 -1.04
CA THR A 54 -13.05 -10.52 -1.34
C THR A 54 -13.87 -10.35 -0.07
N ARG A 55 -13.77 -11.29 0.87
CA ARG A 55 -14.44 -11.24 2.18
C ARG A 55 -13.82 -10.22 3.14
N LEU A 56 -12.52 -9.98 3.04
CA LEU A 56 -11.79 -9.03 3.89
C LEU A 56 -11.98 -7.58 3.44
N ARG A 57 -12.11 -7.34 2.12
CA ARG A 57 -12.21 -6.01 1.49
C ARG A 57 -13.12 -5.00 2.21
N PRO A 58 -14.37 -5.32 2.59
CA PRO A 58 -15.24 -4.34 3.27
C PRO A 58 -14.74 -3.92 4.65
N ASN A 59 -13.94 -4.75 5.33
CA ASN A 59 -13.43 -4.48 6.67
C ASN A 59 -12.05 -3.80 6.67
N LEU A 60 -11.37 -3.69 5.52
CA LEU A 60 -9.99 -3.19 5.44
C LEU A 60 -9.85 -1.73 5.91
N VAL A 61 -10.79 -0.85 5.55
CA VAL A 61 -10.74 0.55 5.98
C VAL A 61 -10.86 0.64 7.50
N ALA A 62 -11.85 -0.04 8.09
CA ALA A 62 -12.02 -0.09 9.53
C ALA A 62 -10.84 -0.72 10.28
N LEU A 63 -10.14 -1.68 9.67
CA LEU A 63 -8.93 -2.29 10.24
C LEU A 63 -7.75 -1.33 10.26
N VAL A 64 -7.56 -0.56 9.19
CA VAL A 64 -6.49 0.45 9.12
C VAL A 64 -6.82 1.63 10.03
N ASP A 65 -8.09 2.05 10.10
CA ASP A 65 -8.57 3.08 11.01
C ASP A 65 -8.40 2.68 12.48
N ALA A 66 -8.50 1.39 12.82
CA ALA A 66 -8.33 0.90 14.18
C ALA A 66 -6.91 1.07 14.74
N PHE A 67 -5.91 1.37 13.89
CA PHE A 67 -4.58 1.75 14.37
C PHE A 67 -4.53 3.17 14.97
N ASP A 68 -5.57 3.98 14.74
CA ASP A 68 -5.75 5.32 15.32
C ASP A 68 -4.57 6.28 15.06
N PHE A 69 -3.88 6.11 13.93
CA PHE A 69 -2.80 6.99 13.51
C PHE A 69 -3.36 8.36 13.13
N HIS A 70 -2.80 9.43 13.69
CA HIS A 70 -3.19 10.78 13.33
C HIS A 70 -2.53 11.23 12.02
N ASP A 71 -3.25 12.03 11.20
CA ASP A 71 -2.76 12.56 9.92
C ASP A 71 -1.40 13.29 10.06
N ASN A 72 -1.13 13.90 11.23
CA ASN A 72 0.13 14.57 11.54
C ASN A 72 1.33 13.60 11.68
N GLU A 73 1.07 12.34 12.00
CA GLU A 73 2.08 11.29 12.14
C GLU A 73 2.33 10.58 10.80
N ILE A 74 1.29 10.46 9.97
CA ILE A 74 1.37 9.79 8.66
C ILE A 74 2.06 10.70 7.61
N ASP A 75 1.92 12.03 7.69
CA ASP A 75 2.42 13.04 6.72
C ASP A 75 2.25 12.60 5.24
N SER A 76 1.13 11.94 4.93
CA SER A 76 0.86 11.42 3.59
C SER A 76 -0.36 12.09 2.99
N CYS A 77 -0.20 12.69 1.80
CA CYS A 77 -1.33 13.20 1.03
C CYS A 77 -2.29 12.08 0.57
N LEU A 78 -1.77 10.86 0.37
CA LEU A 78 -2.57 9.71 -0.06
C LEU A 78 -3.30 9.04 1.12
N GLY A 79 -2.74 9.13 2.32
CA GLY A 79 -3.24 8.47 3.53
C GLY A 79 -4.14 9.35 4.40
N ARG A 80 -4.68 10.45 3.86
CA ARG A 80 -5.54 11.36 4.64
C ARG A 80 -6.84 10.70 5.05
N TYR A 81 -7.21 10.87 6.31
CA TYR A 81 -8.47 10.37 6.83
C TYR A 81 -9.71 10.93 6.12
N ASP A 82 -9.67 12.20 5.67
CA ASP A 82 -10.82 12.86 5.00
C ASP A 82 -11.03 12.47 3.52
N GLY A 83 -10.14 11.64 2.96
CA GLY A 83 -10.23 11.16 1.58
C GLY A 83 -9.98 12.23 0.50
N LYS A 84 -9.62 13.48 0.87
CA LYS A 84 -9.35 14.59 -0.08
C LYS A 84 -7.93 14.54 -0.63
N VAL A 85 -7.63 13.42 -1.25
CA VAL A 85 -6.28 13.06 -1.70
C VAL A 85 -5.77 14.00 -2.80
N TYR A 86 -6.62 14.32 -3.78
CA TYR A 86 -6.22 15.11 -4.94
C TYR A 86 -5.93 16.56 -4.59
N GLU A 87 -6.75 17.16 -3.72
CA GLU A 87 -6.58 18.51 -3.22
C GLU A 87 -5.28 18.62 -2.43
N ALA A 88 -5.03 17.65 -1.53
CA ALA A 88 -3.81 17.62 -0.73
C ALA A 88 -2.54 17.45 -1.58
N LEU A 89 -2.58 16.60 -2.61
CA LEU A 89 -1.47 16.46 -3.55
C LEU A 89 -1.20 17.77 -4.30
N LEU A 90 -2.25 18.45 -4.75
CA LEU A 90 -2.13 19.71 -5.46
C LEU A 90 -1.57 20.82 -4.55
N GLU A 91 -2.03 20.90 -3.31
CA GLU A 91 -1.51 21.83 -2.31
C GLU A 91 -0.03 21.54 -2.02
N ARG A 92 0.34 20.28 -1.76
CA ARG A 92 1.74 19.91 -1.52
C ARG A 92 2.64 20.17 -2.72
N ALA A 93 2.14 19.96 -3.94
CA ALA A 93 2.85 20.32 -5.17
C ALA A 93 3.04 21.83 -5.29
N ARG A 94 2.03 22.65 -4.97
CA ARG A 94 2.14 24.13 -4.98
C ARG A 94 3.16 24.66 -3.97
N LEU A 95 3.30 24.01 -2.82
CA LEU A 95 4.27 24.36 -1.78
C LEU A 95 5.72 24.05 -2.18
N ASN A 96 5.94 23.25 -3.24
CA ASN A 96 7.28 22.91 -3.70
C ASN A 96 8.05 24.20 -4.10
N PRO A 97 9.26 24.44 -3.56
CA PRO A 97 10.08 25.62 -3.87
C PRO A 97 10.30 25.84 -5.38
N SER A 98 10.31 24.77 -6.17
CA SER A 98 10.52 24.80 -7.62
C SER A 98 9.35 25.45 -8.37
N ASN A 99 8.13 25.35 -7.83
CA ASN A 99 6.92 25.89 -8.43
C ASN A 99 6.74 27.40 -8.17
N ARG A 100 7.66 28.03 -7.42
CA ARG A 100 7.68 29.50 -7.24
C ARG A 100 8.07 30.23 -8.52
N TYR A 101 8.77 29.56 -9.43
CA TYR A 101 9.26 30.15 -10.67
C TYR A 101 8.41 29.68 -11.85
N LYS A 102 7.77 30.63 -12.56
CA LYS A 102 7.04 30.33 -13.82
C LYS A 102 7.97 29.77 -14.90
N VAL A 103 9.24 30.18 -14.88
CA VAL A 103 10.32 29.63 -15.68
C VAL A 103 11.45 29.29 -14.71
N PRO A 104 11.83 28.00 -14.56
CA PRO A 104 12.89 27.64 -13.63
C PRO A 104 14.22 28.34 -14.01
N PRO A 105 15.01 28.81 -13.03
CA PRO A 105 16.24 29.58 -13.28
C PRO A 105 17.23 28.86 -14.22
N VAL A 106 17.29 27.52 -14.16
CA VAL A 106 18.10 26.70 -15.05
C VAL A 106 17.76 26.91 -16.53
N TRP A 107 16.49 27.13 -16.88
CA TRP A 107 16.07 27.40 -18.26
C TRP A 107 16.54 28.76 -18.76
N VAL A 108 16.64 29.75 -17.88
CA VAL A 108 17.18 31.07 -18.21
C VAL A 108 18.68 30.96 -18.48
N SER A 109 19.41 30.23 -17.63
CA SER A 109 20.84 29.96 -17.83
C SER A 109 21.13 29.16 -19.10
N LEU A 110 20.29 28.19 -19.45
CA LEU A 110 20.42 27.42 -20.70
C LEU A 110 20.18 28.28 -21.95
N LYS A 111 19.21 29.20 -21.90
CA LYS A 111 18.96 30.13 -23.02
C LYS A 111 20.06 31.19 -23.16
N GLN A 112 20.71 31.59 -22.08
CA GLN A 112 21.78 32.60 -22.10
C GLN A 112 23.16 32.01 -22.40
N GLY A 113 23.40 30.72 -22.07
CA GLY A 113 24.69 30.05 -22.21
C GLY A 113 24.91 29.21 -23.47
N ASN A 114 23.94 29.17 -24.42
CA ASN A 114 24.06 28.36 -25.64
C ASN A 114 23.97 29.17 -26.95
N SER A 115 24.02 30.51 -26.89
CA SER A 115 24.13 31.38 -28.08
C SER A 115 25.57 31.79 -28.41
N SER A 116 26.56 31.35 -27.61
CA SER A 116 27.98 31.74 -27.76
C SER A 116 28.93 30.54 -27.86
N LYS A 117 28.41 29.33 -28.09
CA LYS A 117 29.18 28.13 -28.47
C LYS A 117 28.49 27.36 -29.61
N LEU A 118 28.29 28.04 -30.73
CA LEU A 118 28.26 27.47 -32.08
C LEU A 118 29.12 28.37 -32.98
#